data_AF-A0A328PIB9-F1
#
_entry.id   AF-A0A328PIB9-F1
#
_cell.length_a   1.000
_cell.length_b   1.000
_cell.length_c   1.000
_cell.angle_alpha   90.00
_cell.angle_beta   90.00
_cell.angle_gamma   90.00
#
_symmetry.space_group_name_H-M   'P 1'
#
loop_
_entity.id
_entity.type
_entity.pdbx_description
1 polymer ?
#
loop_
_entity_poly.entity_id
_entity_poly.type
_entity_poly.pdbx_seq_one_letter_code
_entity_poly.pdbx_strand_id
1 'polypeptide(L)'
;MEYEILLVSSPFIVFYIITYGLYRMGLVKKRWHVNLWNLIIFIAFVVSGIGGFILLLMLENGVKTPFNHQLLYWHVEAGIGLVIVTIFHFHYYKGSVRRILGVR
;
A
#
# COMPACT_ATOMS: atom_id res chain seq x y z
N MET A 1 5.95 -11.30 17.62
CA MET A 1 5.70 -11.41 16.17
C MET A 1 6.82 -10.65 15.51
N GLU A 2 7.56 -11.32 14.63
CA GLU A 2 8.57 -10.66 13.81
C GLU A 2 7.86 -10.20 12.53
N TYR A 3 8.04 -8.93 12.17
CA TYR A 3 7.47 -8.38 10.95
C TYR A 3 8.47 -8.56 9.82
N GLU A 4 8.15 -9.43 8.86
CA GLU A 4 9.01 -9.69 7.73
C GLU A 4 8.76 -8.68 6.61
N ILE A 5 9.26 -7.46 6.81
CA ILE A 5 9.11 -6.35 5.86
C ILE A 5 9.51 -6.78 4.44
N LEU A 6 10.59 -7.55 4.31
CA LEU A 6 11.06 -8.05 3.02
C LEU A 6 10.08 -9.04 2.39
N LEU A 7 9.57 -9.99 3.18
CA LEU A 7 8.61 -10.99 2.70
C LEU A 7 7.36 -10.32 2.14
N VAL A 8 6.85 -9.30 2.83
CA VAL A 8 5.61 -8.61 2.45
C VAL A 8 5.82 -7.58 1.36
N SER A 9 6.99 -6.93 1.30
CA SER A 9 7.29 -5.95 0.25
C SER A 9 7.61 -6.61 -1.10
N SER A 10 8.26 -7.79 -1.08
CA SER A 10 8.74 -8.46 -2.28
C SER A 10 7.68 -8.70 -3.36
N PRO A 11 6.44 -9.14 -3.05
CA PRO A 11 5.43 -9.40 -4.07
C PRO A 11 4.96 -8.11 -4.74
N PHE A 12 4.82 -7.01 -3.97
CA PHE A 12 4.46 -5.70 -4.54
C PHE A 12 5.53 -5.20 -5.50
N ILE A 13 6.81 -5.33 -5.13
CA ILE A 13 7.94 -4.90 -5.97
C ILE A 13 7.99 -5.73 -7.26
N VAL A 14 7.94 -7.06 -7.14
CA VAL A 14 7.95 -7.96 -8.30
C VAL A 14 6.77 -7.69 -9.21
N PHE A 15 5.56 -7.56 -8.65
CA PHE A 15 4.36 -7.28 -9.43
C PHE A 15 4.41 -5.91 -10.11
N TYR A 16 4.97 -4.90 -9.44
CA TYR A 16 5.20 -3.58 -10.04
C TYR A 16 6.15 -3.67 -11.23
N ILE A 17 7.28 -4.35 -11.09
CA ILE A 17 8.25 -4.54 -12.17
C ILE A 17 7.61 -5.27 -13.36
N ILE A 18 6.83 -6.33 -13.11
CA ILE A 18 6.13 -7.07 -14.16
C ILE A 18 5.17 -6.16 -14.92
N THR A 19 4.23 -5.52 -14.21
CA THR A 19 3.24 -4.65 -14.83
C THR A 19 3.87 -3.42 -15.49
N TYR A 20 5.00 -2.94 -14.97
CA TYR A 20 5.79 -1.87 -15.55
C TYR A 20 6.42 -2.31 -16.87
N GLY A 21 7.05 -3.50 -16.89
CA GLY A 21 7.64 -4.11 -18.07
C GLY A 21 6.62 -4.31 -19.19
N LEU A 22 5.45 -4.85 -18.85
CA LEU A 22 4.34 -5.02 -19.81
C LEU A 22 3.95 -3.69 -20.47
N TYR A 23 3.86 -2.60 -19.70
CA TYR A 23 3.52 -1.30 -20.27
C TYR A 23 4.67 -0.75 -21.15
N ARG A 24 5.92 -0.91 -20.71
CA ARG A 24 7.10 -0.46 -21.47
C ARG A 24 7.29 -1.20 -22.79
N MET A 25 6.89 -2.47 -22.84
CA MET A 25 6.90 -3.29 -24.05
C MET A 25 5.71 -3.01 -24.99
N GLY A 26 4.77 -2.14 -24.59
CA GLY A 26 3.57 -1.85 -25.38
C GLY A 26 2.49 -2.94 -25.33
N LEU A 27 2.67 -3.97 -24.49
CA LEU A 27 1.70 -5.06 -24.31
C LEU A 27 0.44 -4.60 -23.56
N VAL A 28 0.59 -3.62 -22.67
CA VAL A 28 -0.54 -2.95 -21.99
C VAL A 28 -0.42 -1.43 -22.08
N LYS A 29 -1.56 -0.74 -22.05
CA LYS A 29 -1.59 0.73 -22.05
C LYS A 29 -1.04 1.27 -20.72
N LYS A 30 -0.26 2.36 -20.75
CA LYS A 30 0.20 3.06 -19.53
C LYS A 30 -0.94 3.36 -18.55
N ARG A 31 -2.12 3.77 -19.07
CA ARG A 31 -3.33 4.02 -18.26
C ARG A 31 -3.76 2.79 -17.45
N TRP A 32 -3.65 1.59 -18.02
CA TRP A 32 -4.00 0.36 -17.32
C TRP A 32 -3.08 0.11 -16.13
N HIS A 33 -1.76 0.21 -16.35
CA HIS A 33 -0.77 0.08 -15.27
C HIS A 33 -1.04 1.09 -14.15
N VAL A 34 -1.19 2.38 -14.48
CA VAL A 34 -1.41 3.43 -13.47
C VAL A 34 -2.74 3.20 -12.71
N ASN A 35 -3.82 2.85 -13.41
CA ASN A 35 -5.11 2.61 -12.78
C ASN A 35 -5.08 1.39 -11.83
N LEU A 36 -4.35 0.34 -12.18
CA LEU A 36 -4.17 -0.83 -11.32
C LEU A 36 -3.51 -0.42 -10.00
N TRP A 37 -2.40 0.31 -10.05
CA TRP A 37 -1.69 0.73 -8.84
C TRP A 37 -2.47 1.76 -8.02
N ASN A 38 -3.27 2.61 -8.66
CA ASN A 38 -4.22 3.51 -7.98
C ASN A 38 -5.34 2.74 -7.27
N LEU A 39 -5.79 1.61 -7.81
CA LEU A 39 -6.75 0.75 -7.13
C LEU A 39 -6.10 0.05 -5.93
N ILE A 40 -4.89 -0.49 -6.10
CA ILE A 40 -4.16 -1.19 -5.03
C ILE A 40 -3.87 -0.24 -3.86
N ILE A 41 -3.39 0.98 -4.12
CA ILE A 41 -3.12 1.95 -3.04
C ILE A 41 -4.41 2.34 -2.30
N PHE A 42 -5.52 2.48 -3.03
CA PHE A 42 -6.82 2.80 -2.44
C PHE A 42 -7.30 1.67 -1.51
N ILE A 43 -7.24 0.42 -1.98
CA ILE A 43 -7.61 -0.74 -1.16
C ILE A 43 -6.72 -0.84 0.08
N ALA A 44 -5.41 -0.70 -0.08
CA ALA A 44 -4.47 -0.75 1.05
C ALA A 44 -4.75 0.36 2.07
N PHE A 45 -5.03 1.58 1.59
CA PHE A 45 -5.42 2.70 2.45
C PHE A 45 -6.72 2.42 3.22
N VAL A 46 -7.75 1.92 2.56
CA VAL A 46 -9.04 1.62 3.20
C VAL A 46 -8.89 0.50 4.23
N VAL A 47 -8.21 -0.60 3.89
CA VAL A 47 -7.98 -1.73 4.81
C VAL A 47 -7.14 -1.29 6.01
N SER A 48 -6.05 -0.57 5.78
CA SER A 48 -5.19 -0.07 6.85
C SER A 48 -5.94 0.93 7.74
N GLY A 49 -6.65 1.89 7.15
CA GLY A 49 -7.40 2.91 7.89
C GLY A 49 -8.53 2.33 8.74
N ILE A 50 -9.35 1.45 8.16
CA ILE A 50 -10.43 0.77 8.89
C ILE A 50 -9.84 -0.13 9.98
N GLY A 51 -8.82 -0.93 9.67
CA GLY A 51 -8.18 -1.80 10.65
C GLY A 51 -7.61 -1.04 11.84
N GLY A 52 -6.94 0.08 11.59
CA GLY A 52 -6.40 0.96 12.64
C GLY A 52 -7.50 1.58 13.49
N PHE A 53 -8.59 2.02 12.87
CA PHE A 53 -9.73 2.60 13.59
C PHE A 53 -10.44 1.56 14.48
N ILE A 54 -10.64 0.33 13.99
CA ILE A 54 -11.21 -0.75 14.78
C ILE A 54 -10.29 -1.09 15.97
N LEU A 55 -8.97 -1.21 15.73
CA LEU A 55 -8.00 -1.46 16.80
C LEU A 55 -8.03 -0.38 17.88
N LEU A 56 -8.14 0.89 17.48
CA LEU A 56 -8.28 2.02 18.41
C LEU A 56 -9.53 1.87 19.28
N LEU A 57 -10.70 1.60 18.68
CA LEU A 57 -11.94 1.42 19.43
C LEU A 57 -11.85 0.22 20.40
N MET A 58 -11.24 -0.88 19.99
CA MET A 58 -11.05 -2.04 20.87
C MET A 58 -10.14 -1.72 22.05
N LEU A 59 -9.09 -0.92 21.81
CA LEU A 59 -8.16 -0.46 22.85
C LEU A 59 -8.88 0.44 23.87
N GLU A 60 -9.62 1.44 23.40
CA GLU A 60 -10.33 2.40 24.26
C GLU A 60 -11.41 1.74 25.12
N ASN A 61 -12.12 0.75 24.56
CA ASN A 61 -13.17 0.02 25.28
C ASN A 61 -12.64 -1.17 26.10
N GLY A 62 -11.32 -1.38 26.17
CA GLY A 62 -10.72 -2.48 26.93
C GLY A 62 -11.07 -3.88 26.42
N VAL A 63 -11.54 -4.00 25.17
CA VAL A 63 -11.97 -5.27 24.57
C VAL A 63 -10.73 -6.11 24.24
N LYS A 64 -10.52 -7.20 24.97
CA LYS A 64 -9.38 -8.12 24.76
C LYS A 64 -9.88 -9.44 24.18
N THR A 65 -9.62 -9.66 22.90
CA THR A 65 -9.96 -10.91 22.20
C THR A 65 -8.77 -11.41 21.38
N PRO A 66 -8.72 -12.70 21.01
CA PRO A 66 -7.71 -13.20 20.07
C PRO A 66 -7.71 -12.46 18.73
N PHE A 67 -8.86 -11.91 18.33
CA PHE A 67 -9.01 -11.12 17.11
C PHE A 67 -8.16 -9.84 17.12
N ASN A 68 -7.88 -9.24 18.29
CA ASN A 68 -7.04 -8.04 18.38
C ASN A 68 -5.65 -8.27 17.80
N HIS A 69 -5.02 -9.41 18.14
CA HIS A 69 -3.68 -9.73 17.69
C HIS A 69 -3.63 -10.02 16.18
N GLN A 70 -4.64 -10.73 15.67
CA GLN A 70 -4.74 -11.03 14.24
C GLN A 70 -5.04 -9.77 13.42
N LEU A 71 -5.94 -8.91 13.90
CA LEU A 71 -6.23 -7.63 13.26
C LEU A 71 -5.02 -6.69 13.28
N LEU A 72 -4.28 -6.66 14.40
CA LEU A 72 -3.03 -5.90 14.50
C LEU A 72 -1.97 -6.41 13.52
N TYR A 73 -1.82 -7.73 13.39
CA TYR A 73 -0.94 -8.33 12.41
C TYR A 73 -1.29 -7.86 10.99
N TRP A 74 -2.52 -8.08 10.54
CA TRP A 74 -2.95 -7.70 9.19
C TRP A 74 -2.94 -6.20 8.94
N HIS A 75 -3.22 -5.38 9.96
CA HIS A 75 -3.12 -3.92 9.87
C HIS A 75 -1.68 -3.49 9.58
N VAL A 76 -0.70 -4.07 10.28
CA VAL A 76 0.72 -3.75 10.04
C VAL A 76 1.15 -4.22 8.66
N GLU A 77 0.78 -5.43 8.24
CA GLU A 77 1.12 -5.92 6.89
C GLU A 77 0.51 -5.06 5.78
N ALA A 78 -0.74 -4.65 5.94
CA ALA A 78 -1.40 -3.73 5.02
C ALA A 78 -0.70 -2.35 5.00
N GLY A 79 -0.24 -1.86 6.15
CA GLY A 79 0.52 -0.62 6.29
C GLY A 79 1.87 -0.67 5.57
N ILE A 80 2.61 -1.78 5.70
CA ILE A 80 3.87 -2.00 4.95
C ILE A 80 3.60 -1.98 3.45
N GLY A 81 2.60 -2.72 2.99
CA GLY A 81 2.18 -2.70 1.57
C GLY A 81 1.81 -1.28 1.10
N LEU A 82 1.06 -0.53 1.91
CA LEU A 82 0.67 0.85 1.60
C LEU A 82 1.89 1.77 1.43
N VAL A 83 2.91 1.66 2.27
CA VAL A 83 4.15 2.45 2.15
C VAL A 83 4.84 2.16 0.83
N ILE A 84 5.04 0.88 0.49
CA ILE A 84 5.70 0.46 -0.75
C ILE A 84 4.93 0.95 -1.98
N VAL A 85 3.60 0.78 -2.00
CA VAL A 85 2.77 1.23 -3.12
C VAL A 85 2.73 2.76 -3.22
N THR A 86 2.82 3.49 -2.11
CA THR A 86 2.94 4.96 -2.12
C THR A 86 4.21 5.41 -2.84
N ILE A 87 5.32 4.70 -2.67
CA ILE A 87 6.56 4.98 -3.43
C ILE A 87 6.33 4.84 -4.94
N PHE A 88 5.59 3.79 -5.36
CA PHE A 88 5.22 3.61 -6.77
C PHE A 88 4.30 4.73 -7.28
N HIS A 89 3.38 5.19 -6.44
CA HIS A 89 2.52 6.32 -6.76
C HIS A 89 3.35 7.60 -6.96
N PHE A 90 4.31 7.89 -6.08
CA PHE A 90 5.24 9.01 -6.28
C PHE A 90 6.09 8.85 -7.53
N HIS A 91 6.50 7.63 -7.90
CA HIS A 91 7.22 7.39 -9.14
C HIS A 91 6.43 7.83 -10.39
N TYR A 92 5.12 7.57 -10.42
CA TYR A 92 4.29 7.95 -11.57
C TYR A 92 3.84 9.41 -11.54
N TYR A 93 3.61 9.96 -10.35
CA TYR A 93 3.10 11.32 -10.17
C TYR A 93 4.19 12.31 -9.75
N LYS A 94 5.46 12.09 -10.13
CA LYS A 94 6.61 12.97 -9.80
C LYS A 94 6.36 14.44 -10.07
N GLY A 95 5.65 14.79 -11.15
CA GLY A 95 5.30 16.18 -11.47
C GLY A 95 4.37 16.82 -10.44
N SER A 96 3.36 16.09 -9.97
CA SER A 96 2.47 16.53 -8.89
C SER A 96 3.24 16.65 -7.56
N VAL A 97 4.10 15.67 -7.26
CA VAL A 97 4.95 15.68 -6.06
C VAL A 97 5.84 16.93 -6.04
N ARG A 98 6.57 17.20 -7.14
CA ARG A 98 7.41 18.40 -7.28
C ARG A 98 6.64 19.70 -7.08
N ARG A 99 5.44 19.79 -7.66
CA ARG A 99 4.55 20.95 -7.51
C ARG A 99 4.14 21.18 -6.06
N ILE A 100 3.75 20.12 -5.34
CA ILE A 100 3.38 20.20 -3.92
C ILE A 100 4.58 20.63 -3.08
N LEU A 101 5.78 20.15 -3.41
CA LEU A 101 7.02 20.49 -2.71
C LEU A 101 7.61 21.85 -3.11
N GLY A 102 7.01 22.58 -4.05
CA GLY A 102 7.51 23.88 -4.52
C GLY A 102 8.82 23.80 -5.33
N VAL A 103 9.23 22.61 -5.76
CA VAL A 103 10.43 22.40 -6.59
C VAL A 103 10.01 22.52 -8.06
N ARG A 104 10.48 23.59 -8.73
CA ARG A 104 10.23 23.81 -10.17
C ARG A 104 11.06 22.85 -11.03
#